data_AF-K0SQT8-F1
#
_entry.id   AF-K0SQT8-F1
#
_cell.length_a   1.000
_cell.length_b   1.000
_cell.length_c   1.000
_cell.angle_alpha   90.00
_cell.angle_beta   90.00
_cell.angle_gamma   90.00
#
_symmetry.space_group_name_H-M   'P 1'
#
loop_
_entity.id
_entity.type
_entity.pdbx_description
1 polymer ?
#
loop_
_entity_poly.entity_id
_entity_poly.type
_entity_poly.pdbx_seq_one_letter_code
_entity_poly.pdbx_strand_id
1 'polypeptide(L)'
;GVAKDVTRAIELWTEAAELGSLDAHYELGRLYYQSLRLSEEDKPRSIHHWQQAAMKGHVECRHNLGAIEYKLENHLLAVQHWMISAKMGDEQSLNNIREMFKNGRANKAQ
;
A
#
# COMPACT_ATOMS: atom_id res chain seq x y z
N GLY A 1 -23.27 5.87 -15.22
CA GLY A 1 -22.45 5.71 -16.44
C GLY A 1 -21.03 5.74 -15.95
N VAL A 2 -20.29 4.63 -16.11
CA VAL A 2 -19.19 4.21 -15.22
C VAL A 2 -18.22 5.34 -14.83
N ALA A 3 -17.85 6.23 -15.75
CA ALA A 3 -16.98 7.38 -15.45
C ALA A 3 -17.57 8.35 -14.40
N LYS A 4 -18.86 8.67 -14.47
CA LYS A 4 -19.55 9.54 -13.52
C LYS A 4 -19.63 8.90 -12.12
N ASP A 5 -19.75 7.58 -12.07
CA ASP A 5 -19.86 6.84 -10.82
C ASP A 5 -18.50 6.78 -10.11
N VAL A 6 -17.39 6.67 -10.86
CA VAL A 6 -16.02 6.76 -10.31
C VAL A 6 -15.71 8.15 -9.77
N THR A 7 -16.04 9.22 -10.51
CA THR A 7 -15.84 10.61 -10.01
C THR A 7 -16.59 10.83 -8.70
N ARG A 8 -17.84 10.35 -8.61
CA ARG A 8 -18.62 10.47 -7.38
C ARG A 8 -18.03 9.68 -6.21
N ALA A 9 -17.49 8.49 -6.47
CA ALA A 9 -16.80 7.70 -5.44
C ALA A 9 -15.54 8.41 -4.93
N ILE A 10 -14.76 9.04 -5.81
CA ILE A 10 -13.58 9.84 -5.43
C ILE A 10 -13.98 10.98 -4.50
N GLU A 11 -15.03 11.73 -4.85
CA GLU A 11 -15.53 12.83 -4.01
C GLU A 11 -15.91 12.33 -2.61
N LEU A 12 -16.73 11.28 -2.53
CA LEU A 12 -17.20 10.71 -1.27
C LEU A 12 -16.06 10.16 -0.40
N TRP A 13 -15.09 9.46 -0.99
CA TRP A 13 -13.93 8.99 -0.25
C TRP A 13 -13.00 10.13 0.17
N THR A 14 -12.90 11.20 -0.63
CA THR A 14 -12.10 12.38 -0.26
C THR A 14 -12.69 13.05 0.98
N GLU A 15 -14.00 13.31 0.97
CA GLU A 15 -14.72 13.86 2.13
C GLU A 15 -14.56 12.95 3.36
N ALA A 16 -14.72 11.64 3.20
CA ALA A 16 -14.57 10.69 4.30
C ALA A 16 -13.12 10.62 4.84
N ALA A 17 -12.11 10.74 3.97
CA ALA A 17 -10.71 10.78 4.34
C ALA A 17 -10.37 12.06 5.11
N GLU A 18 -10.92 13.21 4.70
CA GLU A 18 -10.80 14.48 5.44
C GLU A 18 -11.40 14.40 6.85
N LEU A 19 -12.48 13.62 7.00
CA LEU A 19 -13.08 13.29 8.31
C LEU A 19 -12.31 12.21 9.09
N GLY A 20 -11.20 11.71 8.54
CA GLY A 20 -10.28 10.79 9.20
C GLY A 20 -10.55 9.30 8.95
N SER A 21 -11.42 8.94 8.01
CA SER A 21 -11.68 7.54 7.65
C SER A 21 -10.44 6.88 7.05
N LEU A 22 -9.96 5.83 7.72
CA LEU A 22 -8.80 5.05 7.25
C LEU A 22 -9.16 4.23 6.01
N ASP A 23 -10.38 3.70 5.96
CA ASP A 23 -10.88 2.93 4.82
C ASP A 23 -10.99 3.82 3.58
N ALA A 24 -11.41 5.07 3.75
CA ALA A 24 -11.46 6.02 2.63
C ALA A 24 -10.06 6.35 2.09
N HIS A 25 -9.08 6.52 2.98
CA HIS A 25 -7.67 6.62 2.57
C HIS A 25 -7.18 5.34 1.87
N TYR A 26 -7.59 4.16 2.33
CA TYR A 26 -7.26 2.90 1.68
C TYR A 26 -7.83 2.84 0.24
N GLU A 27 -9.11 3.16 0.08
CA GLU A 27 -9.81 3.15 -1.21
C GLU A 27 -9.22 4.15 -2.20
N LEU A 28 -8.96 5.40 -1.78
CA LEU A 28 -8.29 6.40 -2.60
C LEU A 28 -6.89 5.95 -3.00
N GLY A 29 -6.12 5.41 -2.04
CA GLY A 29 -4.80 4.89 -2.32
C GLY A 29 -4.83 3.74 -3.34
N ARG A 30 -5.81 2.83 -3.23
CA ARG A 30 -6.01 1.73 -4.17
C ARG A 30 -6.43 2.21 -5.55
N LEU A 31 -7.31 3.20 -5.62
CA LEU A 31 -7.76 3.78 -6.88
C LEU A 31 -6.59 4.41 -7.64
N TYR A 32 -5.83 5.29 -6.96
CA TYR A 32 -4.64 5.87 -7.55
C TYR A 32 -3.58 4.81 -7.87
N TYR A 33 -3.48 3.74 -7.07
CA TYR A 33 -2.58 2.62 -7.36
C TYR A 33 -2.97 1.87 -8.64
N GLN A 34 -4.27 1.65 -8.85
CA GLN A 34 -4.79 0.99 -10.04
C GLN A 34 -4.62 1.87 -11.27
N SER A 35 -4.77 3.19 -11.13
CA SER A 35 -4.41 4.14 -12.20
C SER A 35 -2.90 4.18 -12.49
N LEU A 36 -2.02 3.70 -11.60
CA LEU A 36 -0.57 3.54 -11.91
C LEU A 36 -0.28 2.52 -12.99
N ARG A 37 -1.20 1.58 -13.25
CA ARG A 37 -1.07 0.75 -14.45
C ARG A 37 -1.22 1.58 -15.74
N LEU A 38 -1.59 2.86 -15.63
CA LEU A 38 -1.89 3.79 -16.71
C LEU A 38 -1.08 5.11 -16.64
N SER A 39 -0.63 5.59 -15.46
CA SER A 39 0.19 6.81 -15.30
C SER A 39 1.06 6.84 -14.03
N GLU A 40 2.36 7.14 -14.17
CA GLU A 40 3.30 7.29 -13.04
C GLU A 40 3.02 8.52 -12.16
N GLU A 41 2.26 9.51 -12.66
CA GLU A 41 1.99 10.76 -11.94
C GLU A 41 1.12 10.58 -10.69
N ASP A 42 0.30 9.54 -10.64
CA ASP A 42 -0.60 9.26 -9.52
C ASP A 42 0.08 8.51 -8.36
N LYS A 43 1.34 8.06 -8.56
CA LYS A 43 2.07 7.24 -7.58
C LYS A 43 2.25 7.94 -6.24
N PRO A 44 2.65 9.22 -6.20
CA PRO A 44 2.78 9.95 -4.94
C PRO A 44 1.44 10.11 -4.23
N ARG A 45 0.32 10.25 -4.97
CA ARG A 45 -1.03 10.37 -4.39
C ARG A 45 -1.46 9.08 -3.70
N SER A 46 -1.25 7.94 -4.36
CA SER A 46 -1.50 6.62 -3.77
C SER A 46 -0.72 6.42 -2.47
N ILE A 47 0.59 6.67 -2.51
CA ILE A 47 1.48 6.55 -1.35
C ILE A 47 1.03 7.47 -0.22
N HIS A 48 0.67 8.73 -0.53
CA HIS A 48 0.23 9.68 0.46
C HIS A 48 -0.99 9.19 1.25
N HIS A 49 -2.06 8.73 0.57
CA HIS A 49 -3.24 8.25 1.27
C HIS A 49 -2.95 6.99 2.11
N TRP A 50 -2.18 6.04 1.58
CA TRP A 50 -1.79 4.85 2.34
C TRP A 50 -0.87 5.19 3.52
N GLN A 51 0.00 6.19 3.43
CA GLN A 51 0.80 6.67 4.55
C GLN A 51 -0.08 7.24 5.67
N GLN A 52 -1.06 8.10 5.35
CA GLN A 52 -1.98 8.65 6.35
C GLN A 52 -2.73 7.55 7.11
N ALA A 53 -3.25 6.56 6.39
CA ALA A 53 -3.95 5.44 7.02
C ALA A 53 -2.99 4.53 7.82
N ALA A 54 -1.82 4.19 7.27
CA ALA A 54 -0.84 3.33 7.92
C ALA A 54 -0.28 3.96 9.21
N MET A 55 -0.08 5.28 9.24
CA MET A 55 0.36 6.01 10.45
C MET A 55 -0.66 5.91 11.59
N LYS A 56 -1.95 5.79 11.26
CA LYS A 56 -3.05 5.59 12.21
C LYS A 56 -3.37 4.12 12.50
N GLY A 57 -2.55 3.19 11.99
CA GLY A 57 -2.67 1.76 12.29
C GLY A 57 -3.46 0.94 11.26
N HIS A 58 -3.78 1.49 10.09
CA HIS A 58 -4.41 0.69 9.03
C HIS A 58 -3.43 -0.35 8.48
N VAL A 59 -3.68 -1.62 8.80
CA VAL A 59 -2.75 -2.74 8.56
C VAL A 59 -2.52 -2.96 7.07
N GLU A 60 -3.57 -2.99 6.28
CA GLU A 60 -3.49 -3.26 4.83
C GLU A 60 -2.79 -2.12 4.08
N CYS A 61 -2.95 -0.88 4.53
CA CYS A 61 -2.21 0.26 3.95
C CYS A 61 -0.71 0.13 4.24
N ARG A 62 -0.35 -0.30 5.45
CA ARG A 62 1.05 -0.57 5.80
C ARG A 62 1.62 -1.73 4.95
N HIS A 63 0.86 -2.80 4.73
CA HIS A 63 1.24 -3.89 3.83
C HIS A 63 1.52 -3.37 2.41
N ASN A 64 0.59 -2.58 1.87
CA ASN A 64 0.67 -2.04 0.51
C ASN A 64 1.87 -1.10 0.31
N LEU A 65 2.22 -0.29 1.31
CA LEU A 65 3.46 0.49 1.29
C LEU A 65 4.70 -0.42 1.19
N GLY A 66 4.73 -1.53 1.95
CA GLY A 66 5.81 -2.50 1.83
C GLY A 66 5.91 -3.10 0.43
N ALA A 67 4.77 -3.40 -0.21
CA ALA A 67 4.73 -3.90 -1.59
C ALA A 67 5.20 -2.86 -2.62
N ILE A 68 4.90 -1.57 -2.42
CA ILE A 68 5.44 -0.49 -3.27
C ILE A 68 6.96 -0.42 -3.14
N GLU A 69 7.47 -0.38 -1.91
CA GLU A 69 8.90 -0.26 -1.66
C GLU A 69 9.68 -1.47 -2.19
N TYR A 70 9.08 -2.66 -2.12
CA TYR A 70 9.65 -3.86 -2.74
C TYR A 70 9.79 -3.72 -4.26
N LYS A 71 8.77 -3.18 -4.93
CA LYS A 71 8.79 -2.94 -6.39
C LYS A 71 9.78 -1.84 -6.79
N LEU A 72 10.09 -0.94 -5.87
CA LEU A 72 11.11 0.10 -6.03
C LEU A 72 12.52 -0.39 -5.66
N GLU A 73 12.70 -1.69 -5.40
CA GLU A 73 13.96 -2.30 -4.95
C GLU A 73 14.47 -1.76 -3.59
N ASN A 74 13.62 -1.04 -2.85
CA ASN A 74 13.90 -0.56 -1.50
C ASN A 74 13.62 -1.67 -0.47
N HIS A 75 14.31 -2.81 -0.59
CA HIS A 75 14.01 -4.03 0.17
C HIS A 75 14.04 -3.83 1.70
N LEU A 76 14.96 -2.99 2.22
CA LEU A 76 15.02 -2.70 3.66
C LEU A 76 13.75 -2.01 4.14
N LEU A 77 13.29 -1.00 3.41
CA LEU A 77 12.08 -0.24 3.77
C LEU A 77 10.82 -1.10 3.58
N ALA A 78 10.79 -1.94 2.54
CA ALA A 78 9.74 -2.93 2.34
C ALA A 78 9.58 -3.86 3.55
N VAL A 79 10.68 -4.43 4.04
CA VAL A 79 10.68 -5.29 5.24
C VAL A 79 10.24 -4.51 6.47
N GLN A 80 10.65 -3.25 6.64
CA GLN A 80 10.18 -2.43 7.77
C GLN A 80 8.66 -2.26 7.77
N HIS A 81 8.07 -1.93 6.61
CA HIS A 81 6.61 -1.83 6.47
C HIS A 81 5.90 -3.15 6.76
N TRP A 82 6.39 -4.25 6.18
CA TRP A 82 5.83 -5.58 6.42
C TRP A 82 6.02 -6.07 7.85
N MET A 83 7.10 -5.71 8.53
CA MET A 83 7.29 -6.07 9.94
C MET A 83 6.27 -5.37 10.83
N ILE A 84 5.93 -4.11 10.54
CA ILE A 84 4.94 -3.37 11.33
C ILE A 84 3.55 -3.98 11.13
N SER A 85 3.14 -4.25 9.89
CA SER A 85 1.84 -4.87 9.60
C SER A 85 1.75 -6.31 10.11
N ALA A 86 2.81 -7.11 9.98
CA ALA A 86 2.86 -8.47 10.54
C ALA A 86 2.70 -8.47 12.08
N LYS A 87 3.32 -7.50 12.78
CA LYS A 87 3.11 -7.33 14.23
C LYS A 87 1.67 -6.99 14.61
N MET A 88 0.90 -6.44 13.66
CA MET A 88 -0.53 -6.15 13.82
C MET A 88 -1.44 -7.29 13.32
N GLY A 89 -0.87 -8.44 12.95
CA GLY A 89 -1.61 -9.65 12.57
C GLY A 89 -1.70 -9.92 11.06
N ASP A 90 -1.04 -9.14 10.21
CA ASP A 90 -1.04 -9.41 8.77
C ASP A 90 -0.10 -10.56 8.37
N GLU A 91 -0.70 -11.73 8.13
CA GLU A 91 0.02 -12.91 7.69
C GLU A 91 0.63 -12.76 6.30
N GLN A 92 0.04 -11.94 5.42
CA GLN A 92 0.57 -11.72 4.07
C GLN A 92 1.94 -11.03 4.13
N SER A 93 2.07 -9.99 4.95
CA SER A 93 3.36 -9.33 5.19
C SER A 93 4.41 -10.27 5.75
N LEU A 94 4.03 -11.15 6.68
CA LEU A 94 4.94 -12.15 7.22
C LEU A 94 5.42 -13.13 6.13
N ASN A 95 4.52 -13.55 5.24
CA ASN A 95 4.86 -14.42 4.12
C ASN A 95 5.79 -13.72 3.12
N ASN A 96 5.53 -12.45 2.78
CA ASN A 96 6.40 -11.66 1.90
C ASN A 96 7.82 -11.51 2.46
N ILE A 97 7.94 -11.27 3.78
CA ILE A 97 9.25 -11.23 4.45
C ILE A 97 9.96 -12.59 4.30
N ARG A 98 9.28 -13.69 4.61
CA ARG A 98 9.85 -15.04 4.50
C ARG A 98 10.32 -15.35 3.09
N GLU A 99 9.54 -14.99 2.08
CA GLU A 99 9.88 -15.19 0.68
C GLU A 99 11.13 -14.42 0.29
N MET A 100 11.23 -13.14 0.67
CA MET A 100 12.42 -12.33 0.41
C MET A 100 13.70 -12.96 1.01
N PHE A 101 13.63 -13.44 2.25
CA PHE A 101 14.77 -14.12 2.88
C PHE A 101 15.14 -15.45 2.21
N LYS A 102 14.16 -16.22 1.73
CA LYS A 102 14.41 -17.45 0.97
C LYS A 102 15.14 -17.14 -0.33
N ASN A 103 14.64 -16.18 -1.10
CA ASN A 103 15.23 -15.79 -2.39
C ASN A 103 16.66 -15.22 -2.20
N GLY A 104 16.87 -14.39 -1.18
CA GLY A 104 18.20 -13.85 -0.87
C GLY A 104 19.22 -14.91 -0.42
N ARG A 105 18.79 -16.04 0.16
CA ARG A 105 19.66 -17.18 0.48
C ARG A 105 19.93 -18.05 -0.75
N ALA A 106 18.91 -18.32 -1.55
CA ALA A 106 19.04 -19.11 -2.78
C ALA A 106 20.06 -18.46 -3.75
N ASN A 107 19.99 -17.15 -3.93
CA ASN A 107 20.89 -16.41 -4.82
C ASN A 107 22.34 -16.33 -4.30
N LYS A 108 22.59 -16.64 -3.02
CA LYS A 108 23.95 -16.71 -2.44
C LYS A 108 24.56 -18.11 -2.47
N ALA A 109 23.77 -19.12 -2.84
CA ALA A 109 24.18 -20.52 -2.86
C ALA A 109 24.50 -21.05 -4.28
N GLN A 110 24.45 -20.19 -5.31
CA GLN A 110 24.92 -20.44 -6.68
C GLN A 110 26.25 -19.71 -6.92
#